data_AF-A0A9D2IMN1-F1
#
_entry.id   AF-A0A9D2IMN1-F1
#
_cell.length_a   1.000
_cell.length_b   1.000
_cell.length_c   1.000
_cell.angle_alpha   90.00
_cell.angle_beta   90.00
_cell.angle_gamma   90.00
#
_symmetry.space_group_name_H-M   'P 1'
#
loop_
_entity.id
_entity.type
_entity.pdbx_description
1 polymer ?
#
loop_
_entity_poly.entity_id
_entity_poly.type
_entity_poly.pdbx_seq_one_letter_code
_entity_poly.pdbx_strand_id
1 'polypeptide(L)'
;MAADAKGRRRITFLDEARGLCIVCMVFFHTFYDLAYIFNFQIGYTLHNFFLPAQPFFAGAFIAICGVCCRLSKSNFKRSGIIAAAAAIVTVVTLVLSEFNIVEPIYFGILHLLASSVFIFAVLRPLLDKIHPAAGIAACILLTVLLLNIQDGEIGIGSVGITFNSNTPELLALPFGIGKTRLYASDYFPLLPWIFIFFAGTFLGKYFTSDKLPEFFYKRHFPPLHIIGRHSLLIYILHQPIIYGLLVLINHIIERIA
;
A
#
# COMPACT_ATOMS: atom_id res chain seq x y z
N MET A 1 23.01 10.21 -16.22
CA MET A 1 22.40 9.80 -14.93
C MET A 1 22.04 11.07 -14.17
N ALA A 2 20.75 11.30 -13.90
CA ALA A 2 20.33 12.51 -13.20
C ALA A 2 20.63 12.36 -11.70
N ALA A 3 21.67 13.04 -11.22
CA ALA A 3 21.92 13.23 -9.80
C ALA A 3 20.79 14.06 -9.19
N ASP A 4 20.42 13.81 -7.94
CA ASP A 4 19.56 14.73 -7.21
C ASP A 4 20.30 16.04 -6.90
N ALA A 5 19.59 17.07 -6.43
CA ALA A 5 20.17 18.38 -6.12
C ALA A 5 21.27 18.36 -5.01
N LYS A 6 21.60 17.19 -4.43
CA LYS A 6 22.71 16.97 -3.49
C LYS A 6 23.86 16.16 -4.10
N GLY A 7 23.83 15.87 -5.40
CA GLY A 7 24.83 15.03 -6.06
C GLY A 7 24.65 13.52 -5.79
N ARG A 8 23.55 13.10 -5.14
CA ARG A 8 23.29 11.68 -4.88
C ARG A 8 22.76 11.00 -6.12
N ARG A 9 23.29 9.81 -6.38
CA ARG A 9 22.82 8.95 -7.47
C ARG A 9 21.42 8.45 -7.14
N ARG A 10 20.48 8.69 -8.05
CA ARG A 10 19.11 8.17 -7.93
C ARG A 10 19.12 6.64 -7.94
N ILE A 11 18.49 6.04 -6.94
CA ILE A 11 18.37 4.59 -6.79
C ILE A 11 17.22 4.11 -7.68
N THR A 12 17.52 3.80 -8.94
CA THR A 12 16.54 3.42 -9.96
C THR A 12 15.82 2.13 -9.64
N PHE A 13 16.47 1.21 -8.93
CA PHE A 13 15.88 -0.07 -8.53
C PHE A 13 14.64 0.11 -7.63
N LEU A 14 14.62 1.12 -6.75
CA LEU A 14 13.45 1.40 -5.90
C LEU A 14 12.24 1.87 -6.71
N ASP A 15 12.47 2.60 -7.81
CA ASP A 15 11.40 2.98 -8.72
C ASP A 15 10.91 1.72 -9.48
N GLU A 16 11.81 0.87 -10.00
CA GLU A 16 11.42 -0.37 -10.68
C GLU A 16 10.62 -1.33 -9.79
N ALA A 17 11.07 -1.55 -8.56
CA ALA A 17 10.37 -2.39 -7.58
C ALA A 17 8.98 -1.84 -7.22
N ARG A 18 8.86 -0.51 -7.07
CA ARG A 18 7.56 0.13 -6.86
C ARG A 18 6.65 -0.02 -8.07
N GLY A 19 7.22 0.13 -9.28
CA GLY A 19 6.51 -0.09 -10.53
C GLY A 19 5.94 -1.50 -10.62
N LEU A 20 6.73 -2.50 -10.22
CA LEU A 20 6.28 -3.90 -10.22
C LEU A 20 5.09 -4.10 -9.27
N CYS A 21 5.17 -3.54 -8.05
CA CYS A 21 4.08 -3.64 -7.08
C CYS A 21 2.77 -3.06 -7.63
N ILE A 22 2.85 -1.94 -8.36
CA ILE A 22 1.67 -1.31 -8.98
C ILE A 22 1.13 -2.15 -10.12
N VAL A 23 1.98 -2.72 -10.97
CA VAL A 23 1.53 -3.61 -12.04
C VAL A 23 0.78 -4.80 -11.45
N CYS A 24 1.31 -5.43 -10.39
CA CYS A 24 0.61 -6.50 -9.68
C CYS A 24 -0.74 -6.04 -9.13
N MET A 25 -0.81 -4.86 -8.52
CA MET A 25 -2.05 -4.30 -7.99
C MET A 25 -3.09 -4.03 -9.08
N VAL A 26 -2.68 -3.51 -10.24
CA VAL A 26 -3.55 -3.31 -11.40
C VAL A 26 -4.15 -4.63 -11.87
N PHE A 27 -3.33 -5.68 -12.00
CA PHE A 27 -3.82 -7.01 -12.38
C PHE A 27 -4.78 -7.59 -11.34
N PHE A 28 -4.44 -7.48 -10.06
CA PHE A 28 -5.28 -7.96 -8.97
C PHE A 28 -6.69 -7.34 -9.02
N HIS A 29 -6.78 -6.01 -9.12
CA HIS A 29 -8.07 -5.31 -9.22
C HIS A 29 -8.81 -5.61 -10.52
N THR A 30 -8.08 -5.74 -11.64
CA THR A 30 -8.71 -6.14 -12.92
C THR A 30 -9.38 -7.51 -12.79
N PHE A 31 -8.72 -8.48 -12.14
CA PHE A 31 -9.30 -9.81 -11.94
C PHE A 31 -10.46 -9.78 -10.95
N TYR A 32 -10.37 -8.96 -9.90
CA TYR A 32 -11.47 -8.72 -8.97
C TYR A 32 -12.70 -8.14 -9.69
N ASP A 33 -12.54 -7.08 -10.48
CA ASP A 33 -13.64 -6.44 -11.20
C ASP A 33 -14.28 -7.41 -12.20
N LEU A 34 -13.47 -8.14 -12.97
CA LEU A 34 -13.96 -9.19 -13.88
C LEU A 34 -14.79 -10.24 -13.15
N ALA A 35 -14.37 -10.64 -11.94
CA ALA A 35 -15.04 -11.65 -11.13
C ALA A 35 -16.34 -11.12 -10.51
N TYR A 36 -16.24 -10.07 -9.69
CA TYR A 36 -17.30 -9.69 -8.76
C TYR A 36 -18.20 -8.56 -9.28
N ILE A 37 -17.74 -7.75 -10.25
CA ILE A 37 -18.55 -6.70 -10.85
C ILE A 37 -19.20 -7.22 -12.14
N PHE A 38 -18.41 -7.82 -13.03
CA PHE A 38 -18.86 -8.27 -14.35
C PHE A 38 -19.24 -9.75 -14.43
N ASN A 39 -19.06 -10.52 -13.34
CA ASN A 39 -19.45 -11.94 -13.24
C ASN A 39 -18.85 -12.86 -14.32
N PHE A 40 -17.65 -12.54 -14.83
CA PHE A 40 -16.93 -13.41 -15.75
C PHE A 40 -16.21 -14.54 -15.00
N GLN A 41 -16.47 -15.79 -15.42
CA GLN A 41 -15.88 -16.99 -14.79
C GLN A 41 -14.34 -17.00 -14.78
N ILE A 42 -13.73 -16.48 -15.83
CA ILE A 42 -12.26 -16.35 -15.92
C ILE A 42 -11.72 -15.39 -14.86
N GLY A 43 -12.48 -14.35 -14.50
CA GLY A 43 -12.13 -13.40 -13.44
C GLY A 43 -11.96 -14.11 -12.10
N TYR A 44 -12.92 -14.94 -11.71
CA TYR A 44 -12.83 -15.71 -10.45
C TYR A 44 -11.59 -16.62 -10.41
N THR A 45 -11.28 -17.28 -11.52
CA THR A 45 -10.13 -18.19 -11.61
C THR A 45 -8.82 -17.42 -11.46
N LEU A 46 -8.67 -16.31 -12.18
CA LEU A 46 -7.47 -15.47 -12.13
C LEU A 46 -7.32 -14.78 -10.77
N HIS A 47 -8.42 -14.28 -10.20
CA HIS A 47 -8.43 -13.66 -8.89
C HIS A 47 -7.99 -14.66 -7.81
N ASN A 48 -8.57 -15.86 -7.76
CA ASN A 48 -8.20 -16.89 -6.77
C ASN A 48 -6.75 -17.36 -6.92
N PHE A 49 -6.24 -17.46 -8.15
CA PHE A 49 -4.84 -17.78 -8.40
C PHE A 49 -3.90 -16.68 -7.89
N PHE A 50 -4.29 -15.41 -8.06
CA PHE A 50 -3.44 -14.26 -7.73
C PHE A 50 -3.61 -13.76 -6.30
N LEU A 51 -4.69 -14.13 -5.60
CA LEU A 51 -5.04 -13.72 -4.24
C LEU A 51 -3.90 -13.94 -3.23
N PRO A 52 -3.18 -15.09 -3.20
CA PRO A 52 -2.08 -15.29 -2.27
C PRO A 52 -0.93 -14.30 -2.46
N ALA A 53 -0.78 -13.70 -3.65
CA ALA A 53 0.29 -12.74 -3.94
C ALA A 53 -0.01 -11.33 -3.38
N GLN A 54 -1.28 -11.01 -3.11
CA GLN A 54 -1.74 -9.68 -2.69
C GLN A 54 -1.00 -9.11 -1.47
N PRO A 55 -0.88 -9.85 -0.35
CA PRO A 55 -0.21 -9.31 0.83
C PRO A 55 1.26 -9.00 0.58
N PHE A 56 1.92 -9.75 -0.30
CA PHE A 56 3.35 -9.59 -0.59
C PHE A 56 3.64 -8.32 -1.38
N PHE A 57 2.91 -8.05 -2.46
CA PHE A 57 3.15 -6.82 -3.23
C PHE A 57 2.64 -5.57 -2.50
N ALA A 58 1.57 -5.67 -1.71
CA ALA A 58 1.12 -4.58 -0.84
C ALA A 58 2.16 -4.28 0.25
N GLY A 59 2.64 -5.32 0.94
CA GLY A 59 3.70 -5.21 1.95
C GLY A 59 5.01 -4.65 1.36
N ALA A 60 5.42 -5.11 0.18
CA ALA A 60 6.59 -4.59 -0.53
C ALA A 60 6.42 -3.10 -0.88
N PHE A 61 5.25 -2.70 -1.39
CA PHE A 61 4.95 -1.30 -1.70
C PHE A 61 5.03 -0.40 -0.44
N ILE A 62 4.48 -0.87 0.68
CA ILE A 62 4.53 -0.19 1.98
C ILE A 62 5.97 -0.08 2.50
N ALA A 63 6.75 -1.17 2.45
CA ALA A 63 8.14 -1.17 2.86
C ALA A 63 9.01 -0.24 2.00
N ILE A 64 8.84 -0.26 0.67
CA ILE A 64 9.51 0.66 -0.26
C ILE A 64 9.15 2.11 0.08
N CYS A 65 7.88 2.39 0.42
CA CYS A 65 7.45 3.71 0.85
C CYS A 65 8.25 4.20 2.08
N GLY A 66 8.45 3.31 3.05
CA GLY A 66 9.28 3.52 4.24
C GLY A 66 10.76 3.76 3.91
N VAL A 67 11.36 2.97 3.02
CA VAL A 67 12.74 3.20 2.53
C VAL A 67 12.86 4.62 1.95
N CYS A 68 11.90 5.01 1.10
CA CYS A 68 11.90 6.31 0.46
C CYS A 68 11.73 7.49 1.43
N CYS A 69 11.18 7.29 2.63
CA CYS A 69 11.09 8.35 3.64
C CYS A 69 12.46 8.83 4.13
N ARG A 70 13.49 7.98 4.12
CA ARG A 70 14.86 8.39 4.47
C ARG A 70 15.59 9.10 3.34
N LEU A 71 15.12 8.91 2.11
CA LEU A 71 15.66 9.57 0.92
C LEU A 71 14.91 10.87 0.59
N SER A 72 13.72 11.07 1.17
CA SER A 72 12.89 12.26 0.97
C SER A 72 13.48 13.51 1.64
N LYS A 73 13.26 14.66 1.00
CA LYS A 73 13.65 15.98 1.55
C LYS A 73 12.72 16.44 2.68
N SER A 74 11.41 16.24 2.52
CA SER A 74 10.40 16.64 3.50
C SER A 74 9.31 15.59 3.58
N ASN A 75 9.29 14.85 4.69
CA ASN A 75 8.26 13.84 4.93
C ASN A 75 6.92 14.46 5.32
N PHE A 76 6.89 15.63 5.98
CA PHE A 76 5.64 16.34 6.23
C PHE A 76 4.93 16.75 4.95
N LYS A 77 5.66 17.33 3.97
CA LYS A 77 5.09 17.67 2.66
C LYS A 77 4.60 16.41 1.93
N ARG A 78 5.39 15.35 1.93
CA ARG A 78 5.03 14.07 1.30
C ARG A 78 3.76 13.49 1.93
N SER A 79 3.69 13.47 3.26
CA SER A 79 2.52 13.04 4.01
C SER A 79 1.28 13.84 3.63
N GLY A 80 1.39 15.17 3.57
CA GLY A 80 0.28 16.05 3.19
C GLY A 80 -0.25 15.78 1.78
N ILE A 81 0.65 15.54 0.81
CA ILE A 81 0.24 15.19 -0.57
C ILE A 81 -0.51 13.86 -0.60
N ILE A 82 -0.01 12.84 0.11
CA ILE A 82 -0.66 11.52 0.15
C ILE A 82 -2.00 11.62 0.90
N ALA A 83 -2.07 12.40 1.99
CA ALA A 83 -3.31 12.64 2.73
C ALA A 83 -4.37 13.35 1.89
N ALA A 84 -3.96 14.36 1.10
CA ALA A 84 -4.87 15.05 0.17
C ALA A 84 -5.39 14.10 -0.91
N ALA A 85 -4.52 13.25 -1.48
CA ALA A 85 -4.93 12.22 -2.43
C ALA A 85 -5.91 11.21 -1.79
N ALA A 86 -5.63 10.76 -0.57
CA ALA A 86 -6.51 9.86 0.19
C ALA A 86 -7.90 10.49 0.40
N ALA A 87 -7.95 11.74 0.84
CA ALA A 87 -9.20 12.48 1.05
C ALA A 87 -9.99 12.67 -0.25
N ILE A 88 -9.33 12.96 -1.37
CA ILE A 88 -9.98 13.05 -2.69
C ILE A 88 -10.62 11.69 -3.05
N VAL A 89 -9.89 10.59 -2.89
CA VAL A 89 -10.41 9.24 -3.18
C VAL A 89 -11.61 8.91 -2.29
N THR A 90 -11.55 9.22 -0.99
CA THR A 90 -12.68 9.03 -0.07
C THR A 90 -13.89 9.86 -0.50
N VAL A 91 -13.73 11.15 -0.79
CA VAL A 91 -14.85 12.00 -1.24
C VAL A 91 -15.46 11.48 -2.53
N VAL A 92 -14.64 11.13 -3.53
CA VAL A 92 -15.11 10.60 -4.81
C VAL A 92 -15.88 9.29 -4.60
N THR A 93 -15.32 8.36 -3.82
CA THR A 93 -15.99 7.06 -3.56
C THR A 93 -17.27 7.21 -2.74
N LEU A 94 -17.33 8.16 -1.79
CA LEU A 94 -18.56 8.47 -1.06
C LEU A 94 -19.66 8.98 -2.00
N VAL A 95 -19.33 9.95 -2.87
CA VAL A 95 -20.30 10.49 -3.84
C VAL A 95 -20.77 9.39 -4.79
N LEU A 96 -19.86 8.58 -5.33
CA LEU A 96 -20.22 7.48 -6.23
C LEU A 96 -21.01 6.35 -5.53
N SER A 97 -20.80 6.17 -4.22
CA SER A 97 -21.57 5.21 -3.42
C SER A 97 -23.03 5.64 -3.25
N GLU A 98 -23.34 6.94 -3.22
CA GLU A 98 -24.75 7.42 -3.21
C GLU A 98 -25.51 6.99 -4.47
N PHE A 99 -24.79 6.78 -5.58
CA PHE A 99 -25.34 6.27 -6.84
C PHE A 99 -25.26 4.74 -6.97
N ASN A 100 -24.85 4.02 -5.92
CA ASN A 100 -24.62 2.57 -5.92
C ASN A 100 -23.61 2.09 -7.00
N ILE A 101 -22.63 2.93 -7.36
CA ILE A 101 -21.64 2.60 -8.39
C ILE A 101 -20.44 1.86 -7.76
N VAL A 102 -19.97 2.32 -6.60
CA VAL A 102 -18.81 1.75 -5.89
C VAL A 102 -19.05 1.73 -4.38
N GLU A 103 -18.31 0.88 -3.67
CA GLU A 103 -18.24 0.93 -2.22
C GLU A 103 -17.36 2.12 -1.74
N PRO A 104 -17.73 2.78 -0.64
CA PRO A 104 -16.98 3.92 -0.11
C PRO A 104 -15.66 3.49 0.54
N ILE A 105 -14.57 4.20 0.25
CA ILE A 105 -13.25 3.94 0.84
C ILE A 105 -13.03 4.88 2.02
N TYR A 106 -13.32 4.39 3.23
CA TYR A 106 -13.10 5.15 4.47
C TYR A 106 -11.65 5.17 4.95
N PHE A 107 -10.94 4.02 4.83
CA PHE A 107 -9.55 3.92 5.26
C PHE A 107 -8.77 2.91 4.41
N GLY A 108 -8.20 3.39 3.30
CA GLY A 108 -7.38 2.57 2.42
C GLY A 108 -5.88 2.75 2.51
N ILE A 109 -5.13 2.13 1.59
CA ILE A 109 -3.65 2.12 1.66
C ILE A 109 -3.06 3.55 1.64
N LEU A 110 -3.71 4.51 0.98
CA LEU A 110 -3.27 5.91 0.98
C LEU A 110 -3.40 6.55 2.36
N HIS A 111 -4.43 6.22 3.13
CA HIS A 111 -4.62 6.69 4.51
C HIS A 111 -3.53 6.10 5.42
N LEU A 112 -3.31 4.78 5.30
CA LEU A 112 -2.21 4.09 5.98
C LEU A 112 -0.86 4.76 5.68
N LEU A 113 -0.54 4.99 4.40
CA LEU A 113 0.73 5.58 4.01
C LEU A 113 0.86 7.03 4.47
N ALA A 114 -0.19 7.84 4.36
CA ALA A 114 -0.18 9.21 4.86
C ALA A 114 0.12 9.23 6.37
N SER A 115 -0.65 8.46 7.15
CA SER A 115 -0.47 8.35 8.61
C SER A 115 0.92 7.82 8.97
N SER A 116 1.39 6.77 8.29
CA SER A 116 2.71 6.17 8.57
C SER A 116 3.86 7.14 8.27
N VAL A 117 3.79 7.89 7.17
CA VAL A 117 4.79 8.91 6.81
C VAL A 117 4.78 10.06 7.81
N PHE A 118 3.60 10.49 8.26
CA PHE A 118 3.46 11.51 9.30
C PHE A 118 4.09 11.05 10.62
N ILE A 119 3.71 9.87 11.11
CA ILE A 119 4.22 9.30 12.35
C ILE A 119 5.74 9.13 12.26
N PHE A 120 6.28 8.65 11.13
CA PHE A 120 7.73 8.60 10.93
C PHE A 120 8.38 9.98 10.98
N ALA A 121 7.78 11.00 10.37
CA ALA A 121 8.33 12.36 10.39
C ALA A 121 8.45 12.90 11.83
N VAL A 122 7.47 12.59 12.69
CA VAL A 122 7.47 12.94 14.11
C VAL A 122 8.46 12.09 14.92
N LEU A 123 8.46 10.77 14.73
CA LEU A 123 9.26 9.83 15.53
C LEU A 123 10.70 9.66 15.05
N ARG A 124 11.07 10.26 13.91
CA ARG A 124 12.40 10.13 13.31
C ARG A 124 13.57 10.33 14.31
N PRO A 125 13.58 11.34 15.20
CA PRO A 125 14.67 11.53 16.14
C PRO A 125 14.87 10.37 17.11
N LEU A 126 13.78 9.64 17.44
CA LEU A 126 13.82 8.46 18.31
C LEU A 126 14.23 7.22 17.52
N LEU A 127 13.63 7.01 16.35
CA LEU A 127 13.95 5.89 15.46
C LEU A 127 15.41 5.92 14.97
N ASP A 128 16.00 7.10 14.87
CA ASP A 128 17.39 7.27 14.44
C ASP A 128 18.39 6.73 15.48
N LYS A 129 18.03 6.68 16.76
CA LYS A 129 18.85 6.11 17.85
C LYS A 129 18.89 4.57 17.86
N ILE A 130 17.93 3.92 17.21
CA ILE A 130 17.81 2.45 17.22
C ILE A 130 18.71 1.83 16.13
N HIS A 131 19.44 0.76 16.48
CA HIS A 131 20.23 0.00 15.52
C HIS A 131 19.34 -0.59 14.41
N PRO A 132 19.66 -0.40 13.11
CA PRO A 132 18.73 -0.74 12.04
C PRO A 132 18.29 -2.22 12.03
N ALA A 133 19.21 -3.16 12.25
CA ALA A 133 18.86 -4.59 12.29
C ALA A 133 17.92 -4.96 13.45
N ALA A 134 18.10 -4.33 14.63
CA ALA A 134 17.22 -4.54 15.78
C ALA A 134 15.83 -3.95 15.52
N GLY A 135 15.77 -2.77 14.89
CA GLY A 135 14.51 -2.15 14.48
C GLY A 135 13.74 -3.00 13.46
N ILE A 136 14.44 -3.58 12.47
CA ILE A 136 13.83 -4.50 11.50
C ILE A 136 13.29 -5.75 12.21
N ALA A 137 14.10 -6.40 13.05
CA ALA A 137 13.68 -7.60 13.78
C ALA A 137 12.46 -7.34 14.67
N ALA A 138 12.45 -6.24 15.41
CA ALA A 138 11.32 -5.83 16.24
C ALA A 138 10.06 -5.56 15.41
N CYS A 139 10.18 -4.89 14.27
CA CYS A 139 9.05 -4.64 13.38
C CYS A 139 8.48 -5.94 12.81
N ILE A 140 9.33 -6.87 12.36
CA ILE A 140 8.89 -8.19 11.86
C ILE A 140 8.16 -8.96 12.97
N LEU A 141 8.72 -9.00 14.18
CA LEU A 141 8.09 -9.64 15.33
C LEU A 141 6.71 -9.04 15.62
N LEU A 142 6.62 -7.70 15.68
CA LEU A 142 5.35 -7.00 15.93
C LEU A 142 4.34 -7.21 14.80
N THR A 143 4.78 -7.28 13.54
CA THR A 143 3.88 -7.65 12.44
C THR A 143 3.31 -9.03 12.66
N VAL A 144 4.15 -10.03 12.94
CA VAL A 144 3.73 -11.42 13.13
C VAL A 144 2.77 -11.56 14.32
N LEU A 145 3.04 -10.89 15.43
CA LEU A 145 2.17 -10.91 16.62
C LEU A 145 0.81 -10.25 16.40
N LEU A 146 0.70 -9.34 15.44
CA LEU A 146 -0.51 -8.54 15.20
C LEU A 146 -1.16 -8.86 13.84
N LEU A 147 -0.80 -9.98 13.21
CA LEU A 147 -1.41 -10.41 11.94
C LEU A 147 -2.94 -10.56 12.05
N ASN A 148 -3.41 -11.13 13.17
CA ASN A 148 -4.82 -11.42 13.41
C ASN A 148 -5.52 -10.36 14.27
N ILE A 149 -4.94 -9.15 14.38
CA ILE A 149 -5.50 -8.10 15.23
C ILE A 149 -6.93 -7.71 14.82
N GLN A 150 -7.24 -7.80 13.52
CA GLN A 150 -8.57 -7.54 12.96
C GLN A 150 -9.60 -8.58 13.40
N ASP A 151 -9.17 -9.81 13.66
CA ASP A 151 -10.02 -10.88 14.17
C ASP A 151 -10.09 -10.85 15.71
N GLY A 152 -9.50 -9.83 16.35
CA GLY A 152 -9.47 -9.67 17.80
C GLY A 152 -8.44 -10.56 18.48
N GLU A 153 -7.38 -10.96 17.78
CA GLU A 153 -6.33 -11.84 18.30
C GLU A 153 -4.96 -11.17 18.28
N ILE A 154 -4.20 -11.33 19.36
CA ILE A 154 -2.78 -10.93 19.43
C ILE A 154 -1.97 -12.17 19.80
N GLY A 155 -1.02 -12.57 18.95
CA GLY A 155 -0.10 -13.67 19.21
C GLY A 155 0.15 -14.54 17.99
N ILE A 156 0.66 -15.75 18.23
CA ILE A 156 1.07 -16.69 17.17
C ILE A 156 0.42 -18.04 17.43
N GLY A 157 -0.49 -18.46 16.53
CA GLY A 157 -1.17 -19.75 16.62
C GLY A 157 -1.88 -19.93 17.96
N SER A 158 -1.60 -21.04 18.65
CA SER A 158 -2.21 -21.35 19.96
C SER A 158 -1.70 -20.49 21.12
N VAL A 159 -0.66 -19.67 20.90
CA VAL A 159 -0.10 -18.74 21.90
C VAL A 159 -0.57 -17.34 21.56
N GLY A 160 -1.89 -17.15 21.61
CA GLY A 160 -2.55 -15.89 21.32
C GLY A 160 -3.60 -15.54 22.36
N ILE A 161 -3.82 -14.24 22.56
CA ILE A 161 -4.85 -13.71 23.43
C ILE A 161 -5.95 -13.15 22.52
N THR A 162 -7.15 -13.70 22.66
CA THR A 162 -8.36 -13.13 22.07
C THR A 162 -8.86 -11.99 22.95
N PHE A 163 -9.20 -10.86 22.36
CA PHE A 163 -9.78 -9.72 23.05
C PHE A 163 -10.99 -9.21 22.28
N ASN A 164 -12.03 -8.83 23.03
CA ASN A 164 -13.19 -8.17 22.45
C ASN A 164 -13.03 -6.66 22.63
N SER A 165 -12.93 -5.95 21.52
CA SER A 165 -12.90 -4.50 21.54
C SER A 165 -14.31 -3.93 21.46
N ASN A 166 -14.72 -3.22 22.50
CA ASN A 166 -15.91 -2.37 22.48
C ASN A 166 -15.61 -0.96 21.93
N THR A 167 -14.49 -0.78 21.23
CA THR A 167 -14.09 0.52 20.70
C THR A 167 -15.09 0.94 19.62
N PRO A 168 -15.57 2.21 19.63
CA PRO A 168 -16.44 2.72 18.58
C PRO A 168 -15.80 2.52 17.20
N GLU A 169 -16.62 2.10 16.25
CA GLU A 169 -16.20 1.64 14.92
C GLU A 169 -15.34 2.67 14.17
N LEU A 170 -15.71 3.95 14.24
CA LEU A 170 -14.94 5.05 13.64
C LEU A 170 -13.55 5.24 14.25
N LEU A 171 -13.40 4.99 15.55
CA LEU A 171 -12.11 5.06 16.24
C LEU A 171 -11.28 3.80 16.03
N ALA A 172 -11.93 2.66 15.81
CA ALA A 172 -11.28 1.38 15.61
C ALA A 172 -10.80 1.18 14.16
N LEU A 173 -11.45 1.85 13.20
CA LEU A 173 -11.17 1.76 11.77
C LEU A 173 -9.69 2.01 11.40
N PRO A 174 -9.02 3.09 11.88
CA PRO A 174 -7.62 3.33 11.52
C PRO A 174 -6.68 2.27 12.10
N PHE A 175 -7.03 1.66 13.23
CA PHE A 175 -6.16 0.71 13.94
C PHE A 175 -6.39 -0.74 13.55
N GLY A 176 -7.49 -1.06 12.87
CA GLY A 176 -7.81 -2.44 12.50
C GLY A 176 -8.26 -3.28 13.68
N ILE A 177 -9.03 -2.68 14.59
CA ILE A 177 -9.51 -3.34 15.80
C ILE A 177 -11.04 -3.48 15.71
N GLY A 178 -11.58 -4.64 16.11
CA GLY A 178 -13.03 -4.88 16.12
C GLY A 178 -13.61 -5.22 14.75
N LYS A 179 -14.92 -5.07 14.57
CA LYS A 179 -15.66 -5.50 13.36
C LYS A 179 -15.46 -4.59 12.14
N THR A 180 -14.28 -4.00 11.97
CA THR A 180 -13.99 -3.03 10.92
C THR A 180 -13.80 -3.64 9.53
N ARG A 181 -13.76 -4.97 9.44
CA ARG A 181 -13.68 -5.73 8.18
C ARG A 181 -14.90 -5.55 7.26
N LEU A 182 -15.99 -4.98 7.79
CA LEU A 182 -17.19 -4.62 7.03
C LEU A 182 -17.01 -3.35 6.17
N TYR A 183 -15.87 -2.66 6.27
CA TYR A 183 -15.60 -1.44 5.52
C TYR A 183 -14.57 -1.66 4.41
N ALA A 184 -15.07 -1.71 3.17
CA ALA A 184 -14.37 -1.42 1.92
C ALA A 184 -13.41 -2.47 1.33
N SER A 185 -13.44 -2.53 -0.01
CA SER A 185 -12.57 -3.32 -0.88
C SER A 185 -11.06 -2.99 -0.82
N ASP A 186 -10.68 -1.80 -0.37
CA ASP A 186 -9.28 -1.35 -0.18
C ASP A 186 -8.94 -1.14 1.30
N TYR A 187 -9.38 -2.01 2.22
CA TYR A 187 -9.11 -1.79 3.65
C TYR A 187 -7.68 -2.19 4.07
N PHE A 188 -6.88 -1.19 4.48
CA PHE A 188 -5.52 -1.38 5.01
C PHE A 188 -5.35 -0.63 6.34
N PRO A 189 -5.58 -1.27 7.49
CA PRO A 189 -5.42 -0.61 8.79
C PRO A 189 -3.96 -0.30 9.13
N LEU A 190 -3.74 0.57 10.12
CA LEU A 190 -2.41 0.87 10.64
C LEU A 190 -1.74 -0.38 11.22
N LEU A 191 -2.46 -1.21 11.97
CA LEU A 191 -1.91 -2.43 12.53
C LEU A 191 -2.32 -3.62 11.63
N PRO A 192 -1.38 -4.50 11.24
CA PRO A 192 0.05 -4.51 11.54
C PRO A 192 0.93 -3.73 10.54
N TRP A 193 0.34 -3.16 9.49
CA TRP A 193 1.05 -2.66 8.31
C TRP A 193 2.07 -1.53 8.58
N ILE A 194 1.85 -0.73 9.62
CA ILE A 194 2.77 0.32 10.05
C ILE A 194 4.15 -0.25 10.43
N PHE A 195 4.21 -1.49 10.93
CA PHE A 195 5.49 -2.14 11.25
C PHE A 195 6.24 -2.56 10.00
N ILE A 196 5.54 -3.01 8.95
CA ILE A 196 6.15 -3.24 7.63
C ILE A 196 6.72 -1.94 7.07
N PHE A 197 5.96 -0.84 7.20
CA PHE A 197 6.45 0.49 6.84
C PHE A 197 7.73 0.86 7.61
N PHE A 198 7.72 0.72 8.94
CA PHE A 198 8.87 1.04 9.77
C PHE A 198 10.09 0.13 9.51
N ALA A 199 9.89 -1.17 9.28
CA ALA A 199 10.94 -2.07 8.82
C ALA A 199 11.59 -1.51 7.54
N GLY A 200 10.78 -1.04 6.59
CA GLY A 200 11.23 -0.31 5.41
C GLY A 200 12.04 0.96 5.75
N THR A 201 11.60 1.74 6.74
CA THR A 201 12.39 2.90 7.18
C THR A 201 13.74 2.48 7.76
N PHE A 202 13.83 1.44 8.59
CA PHE A 202 15.11 0.97 9.13
C PHE A 202 16.02 0.43 8.03
N LEU A 203 15.46 -0.34 7.09
CA LEU A 203 16.16 -0.78 5.88
C LEU A 203 16.72 0.42 5.10
N GLY A 204 15.94 1.51 5.00
CA GLY A 204 16.35 2.74 4.36
C GLY A 204 17.62 3.38 4.94
N LYS A 205 18.03 3.08 6.19
CA LYS A 205 19.31 3.56 6.73
C LYS A 205 20.48 3.05 5.89
N TYR A 206 20.42 1.79 5.43
CA TYR A 206 21.45 1.20 4.55
C TYR A 206 21.48 1.84 3.15
N PHE A 207 20.37 2.44 2.71
CA PHE A 207 20.27 3.11 1.40
C PHE A 207 20.76 4.56 1.42
N THR A 208 21.04 5.13 2.59
CA THR A 208 21.49 6.54 2.72
C THR A 208 23.00 6.73 2.56
N SER A 209 23.78 5.65 2.52
CA SER A 209 25.25 5.70 2.62
C SER A 209 25.98 5.98 1.30
N ASP A 210 25.29 6.23 0.18
CA ASP A 210 25.85 6.45 -1.17
C ASP A 210 26.84 5.35 -1.66
N LYS A 211 26.91 4.21 -0.94
CA LYS A 211 27.82 3.07 -1.17
C LYS A 211 27.09 1.80 -1.61
N LEU A 212 25.90 1.94 -2.20
CA LEU A 212 25.18 0.76 -2.67
C LEU A 212 25.89 0.14 -3.88
N PRO A 213 25.76 -1.18 -4.11
CA PRO A 213 26.23 -1.81 -5.35
C PRO A 213 25.67 -1.12 -6.59
N GLU A 214 26.45 -1.08 -7.68
CA GLU A 214 26.06 -0.47 -8.97
C GLU A 214 24.71 -0.95 -9.50
N PHE A 215 24.36 -2.21 -9.20
CA PHE A 215 23.05 -2.80 -9.48
C PHE A 215 21.90 -1.85 -9.09
N PHE A 216 21.91 -1.28 -7.88
CA PHE A 216 20.82 -0.43 -7.38
C PHE A 216 20.62 0.88 -8.16
N TYR A 217 21.65 1.31 -8.89
CA TYR A 217 21.65 2.52 -9.70
C TYR A 217 21.46 2.27 -11.20
N LYS A 218 21.54 1.00 -11.63
CA LYS A 218 21.29 0.61 -13.01
C LYS A 218 19.79 0.53 -13.26
N ARG A 219 19.38 0.92 -14.47
CA ARG A 219 18.03 0.63 -14.98
C ARG A 219 18.06 -0.77 -15.59
N HIS A 220 17.31 -1.70 -15.01
CA HIS A 220 17.17 -3.06 -15.51
C HIS A 220 15.99 -3.17 -16.45
N PHE A 221 14.88 -2.50 -16.11
CA PHE A 221 13.65 -2.57 -16.89
C PHE A 221 13.00 -1.18 -16.99
N PRO A 222 13.31 -0.42 -18.07
CA PRO A 222 12.88 0.96 -18.23
C PRO A 222 11.36 1.22 -18.09
N PRO A 223 10.44 0.34 -18.56
CA PRO A 223 9.01 0.55 -18.36
C PRO A 223 8.61 0.58 -16.88
N LEU A 224 9.12 -0.34 -16.06
CA LEU A 224 8.83 -0.38 -14.62
C LEU A 224 9.40 0.84 -13.90
N HIS A 225 10.54 1.35 -14.35
CA HIS A 225 11.08 2.62 -13.82
C HIS A 225 10.10 3.78 -14.06
N ILE A 226 9.52 3.90 -15.26
CA ILE A 226 8.57 4.97 -15.60
C ILE A 226 7.30 4.84 -14.76
N ILE A 227 6.74 3.63 -14.64
CA ILE A 227 5.56 3.34 -13.82
C ILE A 227 5.84 3.71 -12.37
N GLY A 228 6.95 3.25 -11.81
CA GLY A 228 7.33 3.52 -10.42
C GLY A 228 7.58 4.99 -10.10
N ARG A 229 8.01 5.78 -11.10
CA ARG A 229 8.15 7.24 -10.96
C ARG A 229 6.81 7.97 -10.84
N HIS A 230 5.76 7.44 -11.48
CA HIS A 230 4.42 8.01 -11.47
C HIS A 230 3.45 7.17 -10.61
N SER A 231 4.00 6.42 -9.66
CA SER A 231 3.29 5.42 -8.89
C SER A 231 2.01 5.92 -8.22
N LEU A 232 2.05 7.12 -7.62
CA LEU A 232 0.88 7.69 -6.95
C LEU A 232 -0.24 8.01 -7.95
N LEU A 233 0.11 8.56 -9.12
CA LEU A 233 -0.86 8.90 -10.15
C LEU A 233 -1.51 7.63 -10.71
N ILE A 234 -0.69 6.61 -11.03
CA ILE A 234 -1.18 5.34 -11.55
C ILE A 234 -2.05 4.63 -10.49
N TYR A 235 -1.64 4.67 -9.22
CA TYR A 235 -2.45 4.14 -8.12
C TYR A 235 -3.83 4.84 -8.04
N ILE A 236 -3.93 6.14 -8.20
CA ILE A 236 -5.24 6.82 -8.12
C ILE A 236 -6.09 6.52 -9.35
N LEU A 237 -5.48 6.47 -10.54
CA LEU A 237 -6.21 6.38 -11.80
C LEU A 237 -6.52 4.95 -12.22
N HIS A 238 -5.84 3.92 -11.71
CA HIS A 238 -6.03 2.57 -12.21
C HIS A 238 -7.47 2.08 -12.04
N GLN A 239 -8.09 2.24 -10.87
CA GLN A 239 -9.44 1.71 -10.63
C GLN A 239 -10.51 2.40 -11.50
N PRO A 240 -10.59 3.74 -11.62
CA PRO A 240 -11.52 4.38 -12.56
C PRO A 240 -11.29 3.99 -14.03
N ILE A 241 -10.03 3.83 -14.44
CA ILE A 241 -9.70 3.45 -15.82
C ILE A 241 -10.10 2.00 -16.09
N ILE A 242 -9.73 1.06 -15.20
CA ILE A 242 -10.08 -0.36 -15.33
C ILE A 242 -11.60 -0.51 -15.39
N TYR A 243 -12.32 0.09 -14.43
CA TYR A 243 -13.78 0.05 -14.40
C TYR A 243 -14.39 0.60 -15.69
N GLY A 244 -13.97 1.79 -16.15
CA GLY A 244 -14.48 2.39 -17.39
C GLY A 244 -14.21 1.55 -18.64
N LEU A 245 -13.04 0.93 -18.74
CA LEU A 245 -12.70 0.02 -19.85
C LEU A 245 -13.55 -1.25 -19.82
N LEU A 246 -13.76 -1.85 -18.65
CA LEU A 246 -14.57 -3.06 -18.51
C LEU A 246 -16.05 -2.78 -18.80
N VAL A 247 -16.59 -1.63 -18.38
CA VAL A 247 -17.95 -1.18 -18.76
C VAL A 247 -18.08 -1.10 -20.28
N LEU A 248 -17.11 -0.48 -20.96
CA LEU A 248 -17.11 -0.37 -22.42
C LEU A 248 -17.06 -1.76 -23.09
N ILE A 249 -16.18 -2.63 -22.63
CA ILE A 249 -16.03 -4.00 -23.16
C ILE A 249 -17.34 -4.78 -22.97
N ASN A 250 -17.92 -4.75 -21.76
CA ASN A 250 -19.17 -5.44 -21.48
C ASN A 250 -20.31 -4.93 -22.37
N HIS A 251 -20.42 -3.60 -22.53
CA HIS A 251 -21.42 -3.00 -23.42
C HIS A 251 -21.27 -3.45 -24.88
N ILE A 252 -20.03 -3.60 -25.35
CA ILE A 252 -19.76 -4.10 -26.71
C ILE A 252 -20.16 -5.58 -26.83
N ILE A 253 -19.83 -6.41 -25.85
CA ILE A 253 -20.20 -7.83 -25.83
C ILE A 253 -21.72 -7.99 -25.87
N GLU A 254 -22.45 -7.26 -25.03
CA GLU A 254 -23.93 -7.30 -24.98
C GLU A 254 -24.60 -6.85 -26.28
N ARG A 255 -23.94 -6.04 -27.12
CA ARG A 255 -24.48 -5.65 -28.43
C ARG A 255 -24.19 -6.63 -29.55
N ILE A 256 -23.19 -7.50 -29.39
CA ILE A 256 -22.75 -8.47 -30.40
C ILE A 256 -23.38 -9.85 -30.16
N ALA A 257 -23.68 -10.18 -28.90
CA ALA A 257 -24.39 -11.40 -28.48
C ALA A 257 -25.90 -11.31 -28.76
#